data_AF-A0A7J2U6R6-F1
#
_entry.id   AF-A0A7J2U6R6-F1
#
_cell.length_a   1.000
_cell.length_b   1.000
_cell.length_c   1.000
_cell.angle_alpha   90.00
_cell.angle_beta   90.00
_cell.angle_gamma   90.00
#
_symmetry.space_group_name_H-M   'P 1'
#
loop_
_entity.id
_entity.type
_entity.pdbx_description
1 polymer ?
#
loop_
_entity_poly.entity_id
_entity_poly.type
_entity_poly.pdbx_seq_one_letter_code
_entity_poly.pdbx_strand_id
1 'polypeptide(L)'
;MCGIFGCILKDGAAAPIIHQALKRLEYRGYDSAGEATLHNGKIYIKKDGGKIDEIHRIHNLDDLPGRVGIGHTRWATHGAPTQENAHPHTDCGNQIALVHNGIIENFAELKLELENKGHVFRSKTDTEVIAHLIEENLKSNPSLKFAEAVLEAVRKLQGSFAIAVISSKEPDKIICARRESPLIIGIGKNALYCASDIPAFLPLTNKVIIVEDDEFAVLSPEGFEIRKIADASIVMREPKLIDWTPEMAIKQGYKHFMLKEIHEQPACLKNTLRLQEHYLDLMATFLDRAREVFLVACGTSYHACLAASYMFSKLAFLATYPVIASEFIEQHGKSVNIDSTILAVSQSGETADTIAAVNAARQRAATILGLTNVIGSTLTRISRVYICQQSGPEIGVAATKTFTSQLSVLAQLALRLAKKRGKISQDEMDFIEAKLKKLPDIVETVIRTQEEKVRQLAQKYRDAKVFMFLGRGISTATAYEGRLKLMEIAYVPAMAFPAGESKHGPISLIEEGVPVIFICPRDETHKTIIGNIMEMKARGASIIALIEEGDEEIKKLVDDYIELPKGIPDVLSPIPFIVPLQLFAYYMAVEKGYDPDKPRNLAKSVTVK
;
A
#
# COMPACT_ATOMS: atom_id res chain seq x y z
N MET A 1 5.80 3.19 -0.08
CA MET A 1 6.22 4.35 -0.90
C MET A 1 7.52 4.86 -0.31
N CYS A 2 8.41 5.44 -1.10
CA CYS A 2 9.68 6.01 -0.63
C CYS A 2 9.77 7.45 -1.18
N GLY A 3 10.75 8.23 -0.75
CA GLY A 3 11.02 9.57 -1.27
C GLY A 3 12.30 9.60 -2.10
N ILE A 4 12.24 10.09 -3.34
CA ILE A 4 13.42 10.46 -4.14
C ILE A 4 13.51 11.97 -4.21
N PHE A 5 14.73 12.49 -4.09
CA PHE A 5 15.04 13.85 -4.48
C PHE A 5 16.40 13.89 -5.18
N GLY A 6 16.53 14.74 -6.20
CA GLY A 6 17.80 15.03 -6.84
C GLY A 6 17.82 16.47 -7.33
N CYS A 7 19.00 17.07 -7.38
CA CYS A 7 19.16 18.42 -7.87
C CYS A 7 20.48 18.62 -8.64
N ILE A 8 20.41 19.46 -9.67
CA ILE A 8 21.55 19.98 -10.42
C ILE A 8 21.49 21.50 -10.29
N LEU A 9 22.44 22.07 -9.55
CA LEU A 9 22.56 23.51 -9.38
C LEU A 9 23.58 24.08 -10.38
N LYS A 10 23.35 25.31 -10.87
CA LYS A 10 24.40 26.05 -11.58
C LYS A 10 25.58 26.34 -10.65
N ASP A 11 25.28 26.81 -9.44
CA ASP A 11 26.24 27.11 -8.38
C ASP A 11 25.66 26.72 -7.00
N GLY A 12 26.53 26.50 -6.01
CA GLY A 12 26.14 26.19 -4.62
C GLY A 12 26.29 24.73 -4.22
N ALA A 13 25.81 24.39 -3.02
CA ALA A 13 25.89 23.05 -2.44
C ALA A 13 24.54 22.33 -2.56
N ALA A 14 24.56 21.13 -3.16
CA ALA A 14 23.37 20.29 -3.33
C ALA A 14 22.89 19.68 -2.00
N ALA A 15 23.83 19.29 -1.13
CA ALA A 15 23.56 18.53 0.09
C ALA A 15 22.50 19.15 1.01
N PRO A 16 22.59 20.45 1.41
CA PRO A 16 21.57 21.04 2.28
C PRO A 16 20.18 21.09 1.64
N ILE A 17 20.11 21.22 0.31
CA ILE A 17 18.85 21.24 -0.43
C ILE A 17 18.23 19.83 -0.44
N ILE A 18 19.05 18.80 -0.66
CA ILE A 18 18.64 17.40 -0.65
C ILE A 18 18.12 17.03 0.73
N HIS A 19 18.89 17.24 1.79
CA HIS A 19 18.46 16.97 3.17
C HIS A 19 17.11 17.61 3.51
N GLN A 20 16.94 18.92 3.23
CA GLN A 20 15.68 19.62 3.49
C GLN A 20 14.52 19.07 2.66
N ALA A 21 14.76 18.68 1.41
CA ALA A 21 13.76 18.07 0.56
C ALA A 21 13.36 16.67 1.03
N LEU A 22 14.32 15.87 1.48
CA LEU A 22 14.08 14.55 2.06
C LEU A 22 13.29 14.64 3.36
N LYS A 23 13.55 15.65 4.21
CA LYS A 23 12.74 15.92 5.41
C LYS A 23 11.28 16.20 5.07
N ARG A 24 11.02 16.91 3.98
CA ARG A 24 9.65 17.11 3.45
C ARG A 24 9.02 15.84 2.87
N LEU A 25 9.81 14.83 2.54
CA LEU A 25 9.37 13.54 2.01
C LEU A 25 9.27 12.43 3.07
N GLU A 26 9.62 12.70 4.33
CA GLU A 26 9.63 11.70 5.41
C GLU A 26 8.26 11.03 5.65
N TYR A 27 7.16 11.71 5.32
CA TYR A 27 5.81 11.13 5.37
C TYR A 27 5.62 9.97 4.37
N ARG A 28 6.49 9.84 3.35
CA ARG A 28 6.49 8.72 2.41
C ARG A 28 7.30 7.54 2.95
N GLY A 29 8.38 7.78 3.69
CA GLY A 29 9.26 6.76 4.25
C GLY A 29 10.20 7.34 5.31
N TYR A 30 10.40 6.62 6.41
CA TYR A 30 11.22 7.08 7.54
C TYR A 30 12.13 5.99 8.13
N ASP A 31 12.19 4.81 7.49
CA ASP A 31 12.93 3.68 8.06
C ASP A 31 14.45 3.86 7.88
N SER A 32 14.87 4.53 6.79
CA SER A 32 16.26 4.92 6.56
C SER A 32 16.33 6.10 5.58
N ALA A 33 17.47 6.79 5.56
CA ALA A 33 17.70 7.88 4.62
C ALA A 33 19.18 8.00 4.24
N GLY A 34 19.44 8.69 3.13
CA GLY A 34 20.79 9.02 2.71
C GLY A 34 20.84 9.88 1.47
N GLU A 35 22.01 10.43 1.20
CA GLU A 35 22.28 11.25 0.03
C GLU A 35 23.69 11.04 -0.50
N ALA A 36 23.84 11.32 -1.80
CA ALA A 36 25.09 11.29 -2.52
C ALA A 36 25.26 12.56 -3.36
N THR A 37 26.46 13.12 -3.35
CA THR A 37 26.83 14.29 -4.17
C THR A 37 28.07 14.01 -5.01
N LEU A 38 28.22 14.78 -6.08
CA LEU A 38 29.37 14.73 -6.98
C LEU A 38 30.27 15.97 -6.81
N HIS A 39 31.54 15.73 -6.54
CA HIS A 39 32.55 16.79 -6.47
C HIS A 39 33.90 16.29 -6.99
N ASN A 40 34.53 17.05 -7.89
CA ASN A 40 35.84 16.75 -8.50
C ASN A 40 35.95 15.30 -9.04
N GLY A 41 34.90 14.84 -9.74
CA GLY A 41 34.87 13.49 -10.33
C GLY A 41 34.77 12.36 -9.31
N LYS A 42 34.36 12.63 -8.07
CA LYS A 42 34.15 11.62 -7.02
C LYS A 42 32.75 11.72 -6.45
N ILE A 43 32.18 10.57 -6.09
CA ILE A 43 30.92 10.46 -5.39
C ILE A 43 31.20 10.42 -3.88
N TYR A 44 30.49 11.26 -3.12
CA TYR A 44 30.48 11.27 -1.66
C TYR A 44 29.11 10.83 -1.17
N ILE A 45 29.03 9.96 -0.17
CA ILE A 45 27.77 9.36 0.29
C ILE A 45 27.69 9.40 1.81
N LYS A 46 26.52 9.77 2.33
CA LYS A 46 26.14 9.59 3.74
C LYS A 46 24.77 8.95 3.81
N LYS A 47 24.65 7.85 4.54
CA LYS A 47 23.41 7.10 4.70
C LYS A 47 23.44 6.28 5.97
N ASP A 48 22.27 6.03 6.55
CA ASP A 48 22.11 5.16 7.72
C ASP A 48 20.65 4.68 7.87
N GLY A 49 20.42 3.72 8.77
CA GLY A 49 19.08 3.36 9.25
C GLY A 49 18.57 4.34 10.30
N GLY A 50 17.25 4.60 10.31
CA GLY A 50 16.61 5.51 11.25
C GLY A 50 15.99 6.74 10.58
N LYS A 51 15.50 7.66 11.42
CA LYS A 51 14.83 8.89 10.96
C LYS A 51 15.84 9.90 10.45
N ILE A 52 15.45 10.75 9.49
CA ILE A 52 16.39 11.66 8.83
C ILE A 52 17.10 12.62 9.81
N ASP A 53 16.39 13.10 10.83
CA ASP A 53 16.96 13.99 11.85
C ASP A 53 17.97 13.28 12.78
N GLU A 54 17.86 11.96 12.96
CA GLU A 54 18.84 11.16 13.70
C GLU A 54 20.10 10.95 12.85
N ILE A 55 19.91 10.59 11.59
CA ILE A 55 20.98 10.39 10.61
C ILE A 55 21.77 11.68 10.40
N HIS A 56 21.09 12.82 10.26
CA HIS A 56 21.74 14.13 10.14
C HIS A 56 22.55 14.50 11.38
N ARG A 57 22.08 14.17 12.59
CA ARG A 57 22.85 14.42 13.82
C ARG A 57 24.15 13.61 13.89
N ILE A 58 24.15 12.37 13.38
CA ILE A 58 25.31 11.48 13.41
C ILE A 58 26.30 11.82 12.28
N HIS A 59 25.77 11.97 11.07
CA HIS A 59 26.60 12.03 9.87
C HIS A 59 26.78 13.46 9.35
N ASN A 60 25.97 14.43 9.75
CA ASN A 60 25.89 15.77 9.16
C ASN A 60 25.73 15.72 7.63
N LEU A 61 24.49 15.52 7.15
CA LEU A 61 24.21 15.41 5.72
C LEU A 61 24.62 16.67 4.93
N ASP A 62 24.53 17.86 5.54
CA ASP A 62 24.67 19.14 4.84
C ASP A 62 26.09 19.48 4.34
N ASP A 63 27.12 18.78 4.80
CA ASP A 63 28.53 19.10 4.46
C ASP A 63 29.06 18.37 3.22
N LEU A 64 28.25 17.54 2.56
CA LEU A 64 28.67 16.83 1.35
C LEU A 64 28.96 17.85 0.22
N PRO A 65 30.15 17.80 -0.40
CA PRO A 65 30.55 18.80 -1.38
C PRO A 65 29.88 18.55 -2.74
N GLY A 66 29.66 19.61 -3.52
CA GLY A 66 29.22 19.50 -4.91
C GLY A 66 27.85 20.13 -5.21
N ARG A 67 27.63 20.39 -6.51
CA ARG A 67 26.42 21.06 -7.04
C ARG A 67 25.38 20.09 -7.61
N VAL A 68 25.74 18.81 -7.74
CA VAL A 68 24.89 17.74 -8.24
C VAL A 68 24.77 16.68 -7.17
N GLY A 69 23.56 16.21 -6.90
CA GLY A 69 23.35 15.12 -5.97
C GLY A 69 21.94 14.54 -6.01
N ILE A 70 21.82 13.38 -5.39
CA ILE A 70 20.58 12.64 -5.21
C ILE A 70 20.47 12.18 -3.76
N GLY A 71 19.24 11.98 -3.30
CA GLY A 71 18.96 11.50 -1.97
C GLY A 71 17.66 10.72 -1.92
N HIS A 72 17.51 9.99 -0.82
CA HIS A 72 16.41 9.06 -0.64
C HIS A 72 15.94 8.98 0.81
N THR A 73 14.64 8.81 0.98
CA THR A 73 14.01 8.33 2.20
C THR A 73 13.29 7.03 1.91
N ARG A 74 13.50 6.03 2.77
CA ARG A 74 13.12 4.66 2.48
C ARG A 74 11.99 4.18 3.38
N TRP A 75 11.02 3.52 2.77
CA TRP A 75 10.12 2.58 3.42
C TRP A 75 10.54 1.19 2.97
N ALA A 76 11.06 0.38 3.88
CA ALA A 76 11.67 -0.90 3.51
C ALA A 76 10.61 -1.85 2.92
N THR A 77 10.91 -2.42 1.74
CA THR A 77 10.16 -3.53 1.12
C THR A 77 11.01 -4.80 1.08
N HIS A 78 12.30 -4.68 0.74
CA HIS A 78 13.29 -5.74 0.71
C HIS A 78 14.47 -5.42 1.64
N GLY A 79 14.81 -6.29 2.58
CA GLY A 79 15.93 -6.05 3.49
C GLY A 79 15.62 -5.02 4.59
N ALA A 80 16.11 -5.32 5.80
CA ALA A 80 15.89 -4.51 6.99
C ALA A 80 16.48 -3.10 6.86
N PRO A 81 15.90 -2.09 7.53
CA PRO A 81 16.41 -0.72 7.52
C PRO A 81 17.74 -0.63 8.27
N THR A 82 18.82 -0.76 7.51
CA THR A 82 20.21 -0.81 7.95
C THR A 82 21.01 0.13 7.06
N GLN A 83 22.21 0.53 7.49
CA GLN A 83 23.08 1.38 6.68
C GLN A 83 23.36 0.77 5.31
N GLU A 84 23.58 -0.55 5.22
CA GLU A 84 23.89 -1.24 3.96
C GLU A 84 22.70 -1.21 2.98
N ASN A 85 21.47 -1.35 3.49
CA ASN A 85 20.24 -1.36 2.70
C ASN A 85 19.66 0.05 2.47
N ALA A 86 20.18 1.08 3.12
CA ALA A 86 19.81 2.46 2.86
C ALA A 86 20.30 2.86 1.46
N HIS A 87 19.54 3.72 0.79
CA HIS A 87 19.95 4.32 -0.47
C HIS A 87 20.76 5.60 -0.18
N PRO A 88 21.62 6.08 -1.09
CA PRO A 88 21.90 5.53 -2.44
C PRO A 88 22.70 4.21 -2.45
N HIS A 89 22.48 3.39 -3.49
CA HIS A 89 23.29 2.21 -3.80
C HIS A 89 24.35 2.56 -4.86
N THR A 90 25.47 1.83 -4.85
CA THR A 90 26.61 2.07 -5.73
C THR A 90 26.97 0.82 -6.53
N ASP A 91 27.71 1.02 -7.62
CA ASP A 91 28.43 -0.04 -8.35
C ASP A 91 29.65 -0.54 -7.56
N CYS A 92 30.36 -1.54 -8.08
CA CYS A 92 31.56 -2.08 -7.41
C CYS A 92 32.67 -1.01 -7.27
N GLY A 93 32.76 -0.10 -8.24
CA GLY A 93 33.80 0.94 -8.31
C GLY A 93 33.47 2.27 -7.63
N ASN A 94 32.28 2.43 -7.03
CA ASN A 94 31.77 3.72 -6.53
C ASN A 94 31.80 4.85 -7.58
N GLN A 95 31.58 4.53 -8.84
CA GLN A 95 31.48 5.47 -9.97
C GLN A 95 30.03 5.80 -10.33
N ILE A 96 29.06 5.08 -9.77
CA ILE A 96 27.63 5.25 -9.96
C ILE A 96 26.98 5.34 -8.58
N ALA A 97 26.04 6.26 -8.40
CA ALA A 97 25.12 6.25 -7.26
C ALA A 97 23.68 6.32 -7.76
N LEU A 98 22.81 5.52 -7.14
CA LEU A 98 21.44 5.32 -7.57
C LEU A 98 20.47 5.32 -6.39
N VAL A 99 19.35 6.02 -6.56
CA VAL A 99 18.18 5.96 -5.68
C VAL A 99 16.98 5.40 -6.46
N HIS A 100 16.07 4.72 -5.77
CA HIS A 100 15.00 3.95 -6.40
C HIS A 100 13.77 3.89 -5.49
N ASN A 101 12.60 4.08 -6.10
CA ASN A 101 11.29 3.81 -5.53
C ASN A 101 10.62 2.75 -6.38
N GLY A 102 10.07 1.71 -5.76
CA GLY A 102 9.39 0.65 -6.49
C GLY A 102 9.89 -0.73 -6.07
N ILE A 103 9.63 -1.72 -6.91
CA ILE A 103 10.01 -3.13 -6.73
C ILE A 103 10.49 -3.67 -8.07
N ILE A 104 11.71 -4.19 -8.09
CA ILE A 104 12.25 -4.91 -9.24
C ILE A 104 11.93 -6.39 -9.08
N GLU A 105 11.01 -6.91 -9.88
CA GLU A 105 10.47 -8.27 -9.73
C GLU A 105 11.48 -9.35 -10.14
N ASN A 106 12.26 -9.09 -11.19
CA ASN A 106 13.29 -10.01 -11.69
C ASN A 106 14.67 -9.80 -11.06
N PHE A 107 14.76 -9.14 -9.89
CA PHE A 107 16.04 -8.82 -9.24
C PHE A 107 16.89 -10.05 -8.92
N ALA A 108 16.25 -11.18 -8.56
CA ALA A 108 16.96 -12.40 -8.17
C ALA A 108 17.69 -13.05 -9.36
N GLU A 109 17.04 -13.09 -10.52
CA GLU A 109 17.63 -13.58 -11.77
C GLU A 109 18.79 -12.68 -12.21
N LEU A 110 18.56 -11.37 -12.24
CA LEU A 110 19.56 -10.37 -12.62
C LEU A 110 20.77 -10.38 -11.67
N LYS A 111 20.52 -10.54 -10.36
CA LYS A 111 21.59 -10.65 -9.36
C LYS A 111 22.47 -11.87 -9.62
N LEU A 112 21.87 -13.03 -9.86
CA LEU A 112 22.61 -14.26 -10.16
C LEU A 112 23.44 -14.12 -11.45
N GLU A 113 22.89 -13.48 -12.50
CA GLU A 113 23.63 -13.20 -13.73
C GLU A 113 24.87 -12.33 -13.46
N LEU A 114 24.72 -11.28 -12.65
CA LEU A 114 25.80 -10.34 -12.33
C LEU A 114 26.85 -10.94 -11.39
N GLU A 115 26.44 -11.72 -10.39
CA GLU A 115 27.36 -12.47 -9.51
C GLU A 115 28.24 -13.44 -10.33
N ASN A 116 27.66 -14.12 -11.32
CA ASN A 116 28.40 -14.99 -12.25
C ASN A 116 29.40 -14.21 -13.14
N LYS A 117 29.17 -12.91 -13.35
CA LYS A 117 30.10 -12.00 -14.06
C LYS A 117 31.12 -11.32 -13.13
N GLY A 118 31.11 -11.67 -11.84
CA GLY A 118 32.08 -11.20 -10.84
C GLY A 118 31.67 -9.92 -10.10
N HIS A 119 30.41 -9.48 -10.19
CA HIS A 119 29.91 -8.36 -9.39
C HIS A 119 29.71 -8.78 -7.92
N VAL A 120 29.97 -7.86 -6.99
CA VAL A 120 29.87 -8.13 -5.54
C VAL A 120 28.78 -7.29 -4.92
N PHE A 121 27.68 -7.94 -4.54
CA PHE A 121 26.55 -7.30 -3.86
C PHE A 121 26.79 -7.19 -2.35
N ARG A 122 26.45 -6.04 -1.78
CA ARG A 122 26.61 -5.73 -0.35
C ARG A 122 25.28 -5.65 0.39
N SER A 123 24.20 -5.36 -0.31
CA SER A 123 22.86 -5.19 0.26
C SER A 123 21.97 -6.42 0.03
N LYS A 124 20.86 -6.44 0.77
CA LYS A 124 19.75 -7.39 0.57
C LYS A 124 18.57 -6.76 -0.16
N THR A 125 18.81 -5.63 -0.83
CA THR A 125 17.77 -4.91 -1.58
C THR A 125 17.70 -5.41 -3.01
N ASP A 126 16.53 -5.25 -3.61
CA ASP A 126 16.30 -5.40 -5.05
C ASP A 126 16.89 -4.25 -5.87
N THR A 127 17.29 -3.14 -5.23
CA THR A 127 17.75 -1.92 -5.90
C THR A 127 19.19 -1.99 -6.39
N GLU A 128 20.09 -2.62 -5.63
CA GLU A 128 21.53 -2.67 -5.93
C GLU A 128 21.82 -3.29 -7.32
N VAL A 129 20.95 -4.18 -7.78
CA VAL A 129 21.05 -4.82 -9.11
C VAL A 129 21.06 -3.79 -10.24
N ILE A 130 20.37 -2.65 -10.06
CA ILE A 130 20.29 -1.61 -11.10
C ILE A 130 21.65 -0.92 -11.25
N ALA A 131 22.35 -0.64 -10.15
CA ALA A 131 23.68 -0.01 -10.19
C ALA A 131 24.70 -0.92 -10.89
N HIS A 132 24.68 -2.21 -10.58
CA HIS A 132 25.55 -3.21 -11.22
C HIS A 132 25.19 -3.49 -12.69
N LEU A 133 23.91 -3.43 -13.07
CA LEU A 133 23.53 -3.53 -14.49
C LEU A 133 24.09 -2.37 -15.31
N ILE A 134 24.05 -1.14 -14.77
CA ILE A 134 24.62 0.03 -15.44
C ILE A 134 26.15 -0.10 -15.52
N GLU A 135 26.79 -0.54 -14.44
CA GLU A 135 28.23 -0.85 -14.40
C GLU A 135 28.60 -1.86 -15.50
N GLU A 136 27.86 -2.96 -15.61
CA GLU A 136 28.10 -4.01 -16.59
C GLU A 136 27.94 -3.52 -18.04
N ASN A 137 26.92 -2.70 -18.32
CA ASN A 137 26.71 -2.13 -19.66
C ASN A 137 27.88 -1.20 -20.05
N LEU A 138 28.35 -0.35 -19.12
CA LEU A 138 29.49 0.54 -19.35
C LEU A 138 30.82 -0.21 -19.49
N LYS A 139 30.99 -1.32 -18.75
CA LYS A 139 32.18 -2.17 -18.84
C LYS A 139 32.21 -2.95 -20.15
N SER A 140 31.06 -3.50 -20.57
CA SER A 140 30.92 -4.28 -21.80
C SER A 140 31.04 -3.43 -23.07
N ASN A 141 30.66 -2.16 -23.01
CA ASN A 141 30.82 -1.23 -24.13
C ASN A 141 31.40 0.12 -23.67
N PRO A 142 32.73 0.30 -23.71
CA PRO A 142 33.39 1.54 -23.25
C PRO A 142 33.02 2.79 -24.05
N SER A 143 32.44 2.65 -25.25
CA SER A 143 31.95 3.77 -26.06
C SER A 143 30.51 4.17 -25.74
N LEU A 144 29.81 3.38 -24.93
CA LEU A 144 28.46 3.65 -24.49
C LEU A 144 28.46 4.82 -23.52
N LYS A 145 27.68 5.84 -23.84
CA LYS A 145 27.44 6.99 -22.97
C LYS A 145 26.57 6.58 -21.77
N PHE A 146 26.65 7.36 -20.69
CA PHE A 146 26.01 7.03 -19.41
C PHE A 146 24.48 6.93 -19.52
N ALA A 147 23.83 7.86 -20.22
CA ALA A 147 22.37 7.84 -20.38
C ALA A 147 21.88 6.58 -21.12
N GLU A 148 22.63 6.13 -22.12
CA GLU A 148 22.38 4.95 -22.91
C GLU A 148 22.59 3.67 -22.08
N ALA A 149 23.63 3.63 -21.24
CA ALA A 149 23.85 2.52 -20.31
C ALA A 149 22.72 2.38 -19.28
N VAL A 150 22.19 3.51 -18.77
CA VAL A 150 21.02 3.53 -17.89
C VAL A 150 19.77 3.06 -18.64
N LEU A 151 19.56 3.52 -19.87
CA LEU A 151 18.44 3.09 -20.70
C LEU A 151 18.45 1.58 -20.96
N GLU A 152 19.62 1.00 -21.29
CA GLU A 152 19.78 -0.44 -21.48
C GLU A 152 19.51 -1.23 -20.20
N ALA A 153 19.95 -0.73 -19.04
CA ALA A 153 19.67 -1.36 -17.76
C ALA A 153 18.16 -1.36 -17.47
N VAL A 154 17.51 -0.20 -17.64
CA VAL A 154 16.07 -0.03 -17.40
C VAL A 154 15.20 -0.92 -18.29
N ARG A 155 15.61 -1.17 -19.55
CA ARG A 155 14.92 -2.10 -20.46
C ARG A 155 14.90 -3.55 -19.98
N LYS A 156 15.85 -3.96 -19.14
CA LYS A 156 15.91 -5.31 -18.55
C LYS A 156 15.09 -5.45 -17.27
N LEU A 157 14.61 -4.34 -16.69
CA LEU A 157 13.89 -4.36 -15.43
C LEU A 157 12.42 -4.75 -15.63
N GLN A 158 11.93 -5.64 -14.77
CA GLN A 158 10.52 -5.97 -14.61
C GLN A 158 10.01 -5.43 -13.27
N GLY A 159 8.74 -5.00 -13.23
CA GLY A 159 8.12 -4.40 -12.05
C GLY A 159 7.91 -2.90 -12.16
N SER A 160 7.84 -2.22 -11.02
CA SER A 160 7.65 -0.77 -10.93
C SER A 160 8.91 -0.10 -10.43
N PHE A 161 9.28 1.03 -11.01
CA PHE A 161 10.42 1.81 -10.55
C PHE A 161 10.28 3.29 -10.88
N ALA A 162 10.83 4.14 -10.02
CA ALA A 162 11.30 5.46 -10.34
C ALA A 162 12.75 5.52 -9.85
N ILE A 163 13.68 5.92 -10.71
CA ILE A 163 15.10 5.99 -10.38
C ILE A 163 15.66 7.38 -10.63
N ALA A 164 16.70 7.73 -9.87
CA ALA A 164 17.61 8.83 -10.19
C ALA A 164 19.04 8.34 -10.02
N VAL A 165 19.88 8.59 -11.02
CA VAL A 165 21.24 8.04 -11.14
C VAL A 165 22.22 9.15 -11.47
N ILE A 166 23.35 9.15 -10.76
CA ILE A 166 24.50 10.02 -11.03
C ILE A 166 25.75 9.18 -11.26
N SER A 167 26.70 9.72 -12.02
CA SER A 167 27.99 9.06 -12.26
C SER A 167 29.16 10.02 -12.21
N SER A 168 30.30 9.56 -11.69
CA SER A 168 31.56 10.31 -11.73
C SER A 168 32.09 10.53 -13.16
N LYS A 169 31.67 9.73 -14.13
CA LYS A 169 32.10 9.84 -15.55
C LYS A 169 31.42 10.99 -16.29
N GLU A 170 30.15 11.26 -15.97
CA GLU A 170 29.37 12.37 -16.53
C GLU A 170 28.79 13.20 -15.37
N PRO A 171 29.64 13.99 -14.67
CA PRO A 171 29.30 14.58 -13.37
C PRO A 171 28.22 15.66 -13.42
N ASP A 172 27.89 16.15 -14.61
CA ASP A 172 26.92 17.23 -14.82
C ASP A 172 25.53 16.71 -15.23
N LYS A 173 25.24 15.42 -14.98
CA LYS A 173 23.97 14.81 -15.35
C LYS A 173 23.32 14.05 -14.21
N ILE A 174 21.99 14.12 -14.16
CA ILE A 174 21.14 13.15 -13.44
C ILE A 174 20.29 12.44 -14.48
N ILE A 175 20.34 11.10 -14.48
CA ILE A 175 19.49 10.28 -15.34
C ILE A 175 18.35 9.72 -14.50
N CYS A 176 17.13 9.89 -15.00
CA CYS A 176 15.90 9.51 -14.34
C CYS A 176 15.12 8.54 -15.24
N ALA A 177 14.39 7.59 -14.65
CA ALA A 177 13.45 6.75 -15.39
C ALA A 177 12.26 6.38 -14.52
N ARG A 178 11.10 6.16 -15.15
CA ARG A 178 9.84 5.86 -14.48
C ARG A 178 9.05 4.76 -15.17
N ARG A 179 8.49 3.87 -14.34
CA ARG A 179 7.42 2.92 -14.63
C ARG A 179 6.56 2.73 -13.37
N GLU A 180 5.32 3.20 -13.40
CA GLU A 180 4.28 3.15 -12.35
C GLU A 180 4.59 3.92 -11.05
N SER A 181 5.86 4.07 -10.65
CA SER A 181 6.24 4.85 -9.48
C SER A 181 6.36 6.34 -9.81
N PRO A 182 5.78 7.26 -9.02
CA PRO A 182 5.78 8.68 -9.35
C PRO A 182 7.18 9.31 -9.47
N LEU A 183 7.36 10.13 -10.50
CA LEU A 183 8.55 10.95 -10.72
C LEU A 183 8.16 12.26 -11.41
N ILE A 184 8.68 13.37 -10.89
CA ILE A 184 8.37 14.73 -11.33
C ILE A 184 9.69 15.51 -11.45
N ILE A 185 9.81 16.31 -12.51
CA ILE A 185 10.91 17.26 -12.71
C ILE A 185 10.45 18.64 -12.26
N GLY A 186 11.21 19.29 -11.39
CA GLY A 186 11.02 20.69 -10.99
C GLY A 186 11.99 21.61 -11.73
N ILE A 187 11.50 22.75 -12.22
CA ILE A 187 12.32 23.71 -12.98
C ILE A 187 12.49 24.99 -12.15
N GLY A 188 13.67 25.17 -11.56
CA GLY A 188 14.06 26.39 -10.86
C GLY A 188 14.74 27.40 -11.79
N LYS A 189 15.02 28.61 -11.26
CA LYS A 189 15.72 29.67 -12.01
C LYS A 189 17.14 29.29 -12.41
N ASN A 190 17.88 28.65 -11.49
CA ASN A 190 19.29 28.26 -11.64
C ASN A 190 19.53 26.80 -11.27
N ALA A 191 18.50 25.97 -11.31
CA ALA A 191 18.56 24.58 -10.90
C ALA A 191 17.47 23.74 -11.54
N LEU A 192 17.75 22.46 -11.74
CA LEU A 192 16.75 21.44 -12.05
C LEU A 192 16.66 20.47 -10.88
N TYR A 193 15.44 19.98 -10.64
CA TYR A 193 15.14 19.04 -9.58
C TYR A 193 14.45 17.82 -10.18
N CYS A 194 14.68 16.64 -9.60
CA CYS A 194 13.81 15.49 -9.77
C CYS A 194 13.31 15.04 -8.40
N ALA A 195 12.06 14.65 -8.28
CA ALA A 195 11.53 14.13 -7.03
C ALA A 195 10.38 13.16 -7.26
N SER A 196 10.15 12.28 -6.28
CA SER A 196 8.98 11.40 -6.29
C SER A 196 7.69 12.11 -5.89
N ASP A 197 7.78 13.33 -5.34
CA ASP A 197 6.62 14.15 -4.99
C ASP A 197 6.93 15.65 -5.01
N ILE A 198 5.91 16.46 -5.30
CA ILE A 198 5.98 17.92 -5.45
C ILE A 198 6.39 18.66 -4.16
N PRO A 199 6.00 18.23 -2.92
CA PRO A 199 6.47 18.85 -1.67
C PRO A 199 7.98 19.02 -1.57
N ALA A 200 8.76 18.14 -2.21
CA ALA A 200 10.20 18.11 -2.07
C ALA A 200 10.87 19.42 -2.56
N PHE A 201 10.41 19.96 -3.70
CA PHE A 201 10.96 21.19 -4.30
C PHE A 201 9.98 22.38 -4.30
N LEU A 202 8.79 22.28 -3.71
CA LEU A 202 7.82 23.39 -3.66
C LEU A 202 8.39 24.73 -3.17
N PRO A 203 9.23 24.77 -2.11
CA PRO A 203 9.91 26.01 -1.70
C PRO A 203 10.91 26.56 -2.72
N LEU A 204 11.33 25.74 -3.68
CA LEU A 204 12.37 26.02 -4.68
C LEU A 204 11.78 26.39 -6.04
N THR A 205 10.64 25.80 -6.40
CA THR A 205 9.90 26.07 -7.63
C THR A 205 8.50 25.48 -7.58
N ASN A 206 7.57 26.12 -8.29
CA ASN A 206 6.22 25.62 -8.56
C ASN A 206 6.00 25.26 -10.03
N LYS A 207 7.06 25.28 -10.85
CA LYS A 207 7.04 24.91 -12.27
C LYS A 207 7.51 23.47 -12.43
N VAL A 208 6.63 22.58 -12.88
CA VAL A 208 6.88 21.13 -12.89
C VAL A 208 6.59 20.47 -14.23
N ILE A 209 7.22 19.33 -14.46
CA ILE A 209 6.88 18.38 -15.52
C ILE A 209 6.67 17.01 -14.89
N ILE A 210 5.52 16.41 -15.16
CA ILE A 210 5.25 15.02 -14.76
C ILE A 210 5.91 14.12 -15.79
N VAL A 211 6.80 13.23 -15.32
CA VAL A 211 7.34 12.13 -16.13
C VAL A 211 6.25 11.07 -16.17
N GLU A 212 5.89 10.57 -17.35
CA GLU A 212 4.88 9.52 -17.51
C GLU A 212 5.52 8.13 -17.40
N ASP A 213 4.68 7.10 -17.42
CA ASP A 213 5.17 5.73 -17.42
C ASP A 213 5.89 5.38 -18.73
N ASP A 214 6.92 4.56 -18.61
CA ASP A 214 7.84 4.18 -19.68
C ASP A 214 8.60 5.34 -20.32
N GLU A 215 8.90 6.37 -19.50
CA GLU A 215 9.74 7.50 -19.87
C GLU A 215 11.04 7.54 -19.06
N PHE A 216 12.09 8.04 -19.72
CA PHE A 216 13.35 8.38 -19.08
C PHE A 216 13.71 9.83 -19.38
N ALA A 217 14.38 10.48 -18.43
CA ALA A 217 14.76 11.87 -18.51
C ALA A 217 16.25 12.07 -18.23
N VAL A 218 16.87 12.94 -19.00
CA VAL A 218 18.25 13.40 -18.80
C VAL A 218 18.18 14.84 -18.33
N LEU A 219 18.67 15.12 -17.13
CA LEU A 219 18.77 16.47 -16.58
C LEU A 219 20.23 16.94 -16.65
N SER A 220 20.44 18.19 -17.05
CA SER A 220 21.75 18.86 -17.05
C SER A 220 21.61 20.35 -16.73
N PRO A 221 22.70 21.11 -16.52
CA PRO A 221 22.62 22.55 -16.29
C PRO A 221 21.98 23.35 -17.43
N GLU A 222 22.01 22.81 -18.65
CA GLU A 222 21.46 23.42 -19.87
C GLU A 222 19.96 23.18 -20.02
N GLY A 223 19.40 22.15 -19.38
CA GLY A 223 18.00 21.81 -19.51
C GLY A 223 17.70 20.35 -19.18
N PHE A 224 16.55 19.88 -19.65
CA PHE A 224 16.16 18.49 -19.54
C PHE A 224 15.71 17.98 -20.91
N GLU A 225 15.81 16.67 -21.10
CA GLU A 225 15.29 15.96 -22.25
C GLU A 225 14.53 14.72 -21.77
N ILE A 226 13.34 14.47 -22.32
CA ILE A 226 12.54 13.28 -22.00
C ILE A 226 12.49 12.41 -23.24
N ARG A 227 12.65 11.10 -23.07
CA ARG A 227 12.55 10.11 -24.14
C ARG A 227 11.73 8.90 -23.70
N LYS A 228 11.13 8.19 -24.65
CA LYS A 228 10.45 6.91 -24.39
C LYS A 228 11.49 5.80 -24.16
N ILE A 229 11.25 4.94 -23.18
CA ILE A 229 12.15 3.81 -22.86
C ILE A 229 12.18 2.79 -24.03
N ALA A 230 11.04 2.58 -24.68
CA ALA A 230 10.88 1.58 -25.74
C ALA A 230 11.85 1.81 -26.92
N ASP A 231 11.89 3.03 -27.46
CA ASP A 231 12.57 3.35 -28.72
C ASP A 231 13.52 4.55 -28.66
N ALA A 232 13.66 5.19 -27.50
CA ALA A 232 14.43 6.42 -27.30
C ALA A 232 13.93 7.64 -28.11
N SER A 233 12.67 7.65 -28.56
CA SER A 233 12.05 8.81 -29.20
C SER A 233 11.89 9.98 -28.20
N ILE A 234 12.13 11.21 -28.66
CA ILE A 234 12.04 12.43 -27.84
C ILE A 234 10.57 12.78 -27.56
N VAL A 235 10.27 13.12 -26.31
CA VAL A 235 8.95 13.58 -25.85
C VAL A 235 9.01 15.08 -25.53
N MET A 236 8.22 15.87 -26.25
CA MET A 236 8.06 17.29 -25.97
C MET A 236 6.95 17.50 -24.94
N ARG A 237 7.27 18.13 -23.81
CA ARG A 237 6.29 18.44 -22.76
C ARG A 237 6.52 19.82 -22.16
N GLU A 238 5.45 20.62 -22.14
CA GLU A 238 5.50 21.95 -21.54
C GLU A 238 5.37 21.87 -20.00
N PRO A 239 6.16 22.66 -19.25
CA PRO A 239 6.01 22.75 -17.81
C PRO A 239 4.69 23.37 -17.38
N LYS A 240 4.09 22.80 -16.32
CA LYS A 240 2.87 23.32 -15.69
C LYS A 240 3.21 24.08 -14.41
N LEU A 241 2.47 25.14 -14.12
CA LEU A 241 2.52 25.83 -12.83
C LEU A 241 1.55 25.17 -11.86
N ILE A 242 2.00 24.91 -10.64
CA ILE A 242 1.20 24.35 -9.56
C ILE A 242 0.94 25.45 -8.52
N ASP A 243 -0.33 25.64 -8.17
CA ASP A 243 -0.76 26.58 -7.13
C ASP A 243 -1.10 25.84 -5.82
N TRP A 244 -0.16 25.03 -5.32
CA TRP A 244 -0.36 24.20 -4.13
C TRP A 244 0.48 24.71 -2.97
N THR A 245 -0.10 24.73 -1.77
CA THR A 245 0.66 24.88 -0.53
C THR A 245 1.42 23.58 -0.20
N PRO A 246 2.47 23.61 0.65
CA PRO A 246 3.17 22.39 1.08
C PRO A 246 2.24 21.32 1.66
N GLU A 247 1.22 21.73 2.41
CA GLU A 247 0.21 20.84 2.97
C GLU A 247 -0.65 20.18 1.88
N MET A 248 -1.10 20.95 0.88
CA MET A 248 -1.87 20.43 -0.25
C MET A 248 -1.06 19.44 -1.09
N ALA A 249 0.25 19.65 -1.18
CA ALA A 249 1.13 18.82 -1.97
C ALA A 249 1.42 17.47 -1.31
N ILE A 250 1.52 17.41 0.03
CA ILE A 250 1.61 16.14 0.77
C ILE A 250 0.34 15.31 0.54
N LYS A 251 -0.81 15.98 0.43
CA LYS A 251 -2.10 15.38 0.07
C LYS A 251 -2.28 15.18 -1.44
N GLN A 252 -1.28 15.48 -2.28
CA GLN A 252 -1.32 15.31 -3.74
C GLN A 252 -2.56 15.92 -4.42
N GLY A 253 -3.02 17.06 -3.92
CA GLY A 253 -4.22 17.73 -4.43
C GLY A 253 -5.54 17.21 -3.85
N TYR A 254 -5.54 16.17 -3.02
CA TYR A 254 -6.72 15.74 -2.25
C TYR A 254 -6.94 16.63 -1.02
N LYS A 255 -8.21 16.75 -0.58
CA LYS A 255 -8.56 17.54 0.61
C LYS A 255 -8.09 16.93 1.93
N HIS A 256 -8.10 15.59 2.03
CA HIS A 256 -7.78 14.83 3.23
C HIS A 256 -6.91 13.61 2.87
N PHE A 257 -6.05 13.16 3.79
CA PHE A 257 -5.26 11.94 3.66
C PHE A 257 -6.14 10.72 3.46
N MET A 258 -7.25 10.60 4.19
CA MET A 258 -8.17 9.47 4.03
C MET A 258 -8.69 9.35 2.59
N LEU A 259 -9.07 10.48 1.96
CA LEU A 259 -9.52 10.45 0.56
C LEU A 259 -8.39 10.05 -0.38
N LYS A 260 -7.20 10.63 -0.20
CA LYS A 260 -6.00 10.23 -0.95
C LYS A 260 -5.74 8.73 -0.82
N GLU A 261 -5.80 8.20 0.39
CA GLU A 261 -5.50 6.80 0.69
C GLU A 261 -6.56 5.85 0.11
N ILE A 262 -7.83 6.26 0.06
CA ILE A 262 -8.87 5.53 -0.67
C ILE A 262 -8.53 5.44 -2.16
N HIS A 263 -8.07 6.55 -2.76
CA HIS A 263 -7.65 6.63 -4.16
C HIS A 263 -6.33 5.91 -4.46
N GLU A 264 -5.47 5.70 -3.45
CA GLU A 264 -4.22 4.94 -3.58
C GLU A 264 -4.42 3.41 -3.55
N GLN A 265 -5.63 2.92 -3.25
CA GLN A 265 -5.91 1.48 -3.13
C GLN A 265 -5.56 0.65 -4.37
N PRO A 266 -5.87 1.08 -5.62
CA PRO A 266 -5.47 0.33 -6.81
C PRO A 266 -3.95 0.09 -6.86
N ALA A 267 -3.15 1.13 -6.61
CA ALA A 267 -1.70 1.03 -6.62
C ALA A 267 -1.19 0.13 -5.47
N CYS A 268 -1.80 0.21 -4.29
CA CYS A 268 -1.46 -0.65 -3.16
C CYS A 268 -1.76 -2.13 -3.45
N LEU A 269 -2.89 -2.42 -4.08
CA LEU A 269 -3.26 -3.77 -4.52
C LEU A 269 -2.31 -4.29 -5.61
N LYS A 270 -1.79 -3.44 -6.51
CA LYS A 270 -0.73 -3.88 -7.44
C LYS A 270 0.53 -4.30 -6.69
N ASN A 271 0.93 -3.54 -5.66
CA ASN A 271 2.09 -3.89 -4.85
C ASN A 271 1.90 -5.19 -4.05
N THR A 272 0.71 -5.44 -3.51
CA THR A 272 0.44 -6.70 -2.77
C THR A 272 0.51 -7.93 -3.67
N LEU A 273 0.31 -7.78 -4.98
CA LEU A 273 0.46 -8.87 -5.96
C LEU A 273 1.92 -9.13 -6.34
N ARG A 274 2.84 -8.22 -6.00
CA ARG A 274 4.30 -8.31 -6.24
C ARG A 274 5.08 -8.85 -5.05
N LEU A 275 4.37 -9.40 -4.06
CA LEU A 275 4.99 -9.98 -2.89
C LEU A 275 5.84 -11.19 -3.28
N GLN A 276 6.94 -11.38 -2.56
CA GLN A 276 7.85 -12.50 -2.77
C GLN A 276 7.13 -13.83 -2.52
N GLU A 277 7.01 -14.64 -3.57
CA GLU A 277 6.30 -15.93 -3.54
C GLU A 277 6.84 -16.87 -2.46
N HIS A 278 8.16 -16.87 -2.25
CA HIS A 278 8.81 -17.71 -1.24
C HIS A 278 8.24 -17.51 0.18
N TYR A 279 8.00 -16.27 0.59
CA TYR A 279 7.46 -15.99 1.93
C TYR A 279 5.97 -16.35 2.03
N LEU A 280 5.21 -16.14 0.96
CA LEU A 280 3.80 -16.56 0.87
C LEU A 280 3.69 -18.09 0.97
N ASP A 281 4.53 -18.83 0.24
CA ASP A 281 4.53 -20.29 0.25
C ASP A 281 5.01 -20.87 1.58
N LEU A 282 6.00 -20.23 2.21
CA LEU A 282 6.49 -20.61 3.52
C LEU A 282 5.42 -20.39 4.60
N MET A 283 4.76 -19.22 4.59
CA MET A 283 3.66 -18.93 5.52
C MET A 283 2.49 -19.90 5.31
N ALA A 284 2.09 -20.15 4.06
CA ALA A 284 1.06 -21.15 3.74
C ALA A 284 1.44 -22.55 4.21
N THR A 285 2.73 -22.93 4.18
CA THR A 285 3.19 -24.23 4.68
C THR A 285 3.05 -24.34 6.21
N PHE A 286 3.31 -23.28 6.96
CA PHE A 286 3.07 -23.28 8.41
C PHE A 286 1.58 -23.34 8.76
N LEU A 287 0.74 -22.62 8.00
CA LEU A 287 -0.71 -22.66 8.15
C LEU A 287 -1.28 -24.05 7.82
N ASP A 288 -0.78 -24.70 6.78
CA ASP A 288 -1.23 -26.03 6.36
C ASP A 288 -0.94 -27.12 7.41
N ARG A 289 0.23 -27.04 8.05
CA ARG A 289 0.67 -27.98 9.10
C ARG A 289 0.03 -27.75 10.45
N ALA A 290 -0.59 -26.59 10.65
CA ALA A 290 -1.19 -26.23 11.93
C ALA A 290 -2.40 -27.13 12.22
N ARG A 291 -2.51 -27.58 13.47
CA ARG A 291 -3.73 -28.26 13.94
C ARG A 291 -4.85 -27.27 14.21
N GLU A 292 -4.49 -26.13 14.78
CA GLU A 292 -5.39 -25.03 15.08
C GLU A 292 -4.77 -23.71 14.62
N VAL A 293 -5.56 -22.87 13.95
CA VAL A 293 -5.12 -21.57 13.46
C VAL A 293 -5.97 -20.47 14.09
N PHE A 294 -5.33 -19.60 14.86
CA PHE A 294 -5.96 -18.40 15.42
C PHE A 294 -5.55 -17.19 14.59
N LEU A 295 -6.53 -16.41 14.15
CA LEU A 295 -6.33 -15.15 13.43
C LEU A 295 -6.51 -14.01 14.44
N VAL A 296 -5.42 -13.40 14.88
CA VAL A 296 -5.41 -12.48 16.03
C VAL A 296 -5.13 -11.05 15.57
N ALA A 297 -6.07 -10.15 15.85
CA ALA A 297 -5.97 -8.75 15.45
C ALA A 297 -6.91 -7.83 16.27
N CYS A 298 -6.85 -6.53 16.03
CA CYS A 298 -7.76 -5.53 16.59
C CYS A 298 -8.41 -4.68 15.49
N GLY A 299 -9.63 -4.19 15.74
CA GLY A 299 -10.32 -3.21 14.88
C GLY A 299 -10.44 -3.66 13.41
N THR A 300 -10.10 -2.77 12.48
CA THR A 300 -10.11 -3.07 11.03
C THR A 300 -9.33 -4.33 10.65
N SER A 301 -8.18 -4.61 11.29
CA SER A 301 -7.42 -5.84 11.00
C SER A 301 -8.13 -7.10 11.50
N TYR A 302 -8.94 -7.01 12.57
CA TYR A 302 -9.81 -8.10 12.98
C TYR A 302 -10.92 -8.38 11.96
N HIS A 303 -11.50 -7.34 11.33
CA HIS A 303 -12.45 -7.55 10.24
C HIS A 303 -11.80 -8.24 9.03
N ALA A 304 -10.51 -7.99 8.76
CA ALA A 304 -9.77 -8.71 7.73
C ALA A 304 -9.60 -10.20 8.11
N CYS A 305 -9.35 -10.50 9.39
CA CYS A 305 -9.33 -11.87 9.90
C CYS A 305 -10.69 -12.57 9.77
N LEU A 306 -11.81 -11.87 10.00
CA LEU A 306 -13.14 -12.43 9.76
C LEU A 306 -13.30 -12.85 8.29
N ALA A 307 -12.99 -11.96 7.35
CA ALA A 307 -13.04 -12.29 5.93
C ALA A 307 -12.12 -13.47 5.57
N ALA A 308 -10.90 -13.48 6.10
CA ALA A 308 -9.94 -14.56 5.89
C ALA A 308 -10.42 -15.91 6.41
N SER A 309 -11.17 -15.97 7.52
CA SER A 309 -11.74 -17.24 7.97
C SER A 309 -12.71 -17.86 6.96
N TYR A 310 -13.49 -17.04 6.26
CA TYR A 310 -14.34 -17.51 5.15
C TYR A 310 -13.48 -17.96 3.96
N MET A 311 -12.47 -17.17 3.58
CA MET A 311 -11.56 -17.51 2.47
C MET A 311 -10.84 -18.85 2.72
N PHE A 312 -10.28 -19.04 3.92
CA PHE A 312 -9.54 -20.25 4.30
C PHE A 312 -10.48 -21.46 4.42
N SER A 313 -11.68 -21.29 4.99
CA SER A 313 -12.66 -22.38 5.05
C SER A 313 -13.14 -22.77 3.66
N LYS A 314 -13.46 -21.80 2.79
CA LYS A 314 -14.06 -22.04 1.49
C LYS A 314 -13.07 -22.62 0.48
N LEU A 315 -11.86 -22.07 0.41
CA LEU A 315 -10.87 -22.47 -0.60
C LEU A 315 -9.98 -23.61 -0.10
N ALA A 316 -9.58 -23.60 1.17
CA ALA A 316 -8.58 -24.52 1.71
C ALA A 316 -9.16 -25.57 2.68
N PHE A 317 -10.44 -25.47 3.02
CA PHE A 317 -11.10 -26.35 3.99
C PHE A 317 -10.35 -26.34 5.32
N LEU A 318 -9.81 -25.16 5.68
CA LEU A 318 -9.07 -24.92 6.90
C LEU A 318 -9.93 -24.08 7.83
N ALA A 319 -10.42 -24.70 8.90
CA ALA A 319 -11.11 -24.00 9.97
C ALA A 319 -10.10 -23.10 10.71
N THR A 320 -10.48 -21.85 10.91
CA THR A 320 -9.67 -20.86 11.62
C THR A 320 -10.54 -20.06 12.59
N TYR A 321 -9.91 -19.50 13.61
CA TYR A 321 -10.59 -18.80 14.69
C TYR A 321 -10.17 -17.33 14.71
N PRO A 322 -10.97 -16.40 14.15
CA PRO A 322 -10.76 -14.98 14.34
C PRO A 322 -10.99 -14.58 15.79
N VAL A 323 -10.00 -13.95 16.42
CA VAL A 323 -10.05 -13.54 17.82
C VAL A 323 -9.63 -12.07 17.95
N ILE A 324 -10.42 -11.30 18.68
CA ILE A 324 -10.04 -9.93 19.07
C ILE A 324 -8.87 -10.06 20.05
N ALA A 325 -7.74 -9.42 19.75
CA ALA A 325 -6.50 -9.70 20.47
C ALA A 325 -6.57 -9.39 21.98
N SER A 326 -7.40 -8.43 22.39
CA SER A 326 -7.61 -8.12 23.81
C SER A 326 -8.20 -9.29 24.60
N GLU A 327 -9.02 -10.13 23.96
CA GLU A 327 -9.71 -11.27 24.59
C GLU A 327 -8.95 -12.59 24.46
N PHE A 328 -7.87 -12.61 23.67
CA PHE A 328 -7.19 -13.83 23.29
C PHE A 328 -6.63 -14.60 24.49
N ILE A 329 -6.05 -13.90 25.47
CA ILE A 329 -5.39 -14.52 26.61
C ILE A 329 -6.43 -15.19 27.52
N GLU A 330 -7.53 -14.50 27.78
CA GLU A 330 -8.64 -14.92 28.63
C GLU A 330 -9.42 -16.08 27.99
N GLN A 331 -9.69 -15.98 26.68
CA GLN A 331 -10.50 -16.96 25.95
C GLN A 331 -9.72 -18.20 25.53
N HIS A 332 -8.51 -18.03 25.01
CA HIS A 332 -7.73 -19.11 24.35
C HIS A 332 -6.35 -19.32 24.95
N GLY A 333 -5.84 -18.41 25.77
CA GLY A 333 -4.47 -18.47 26.28
C GLY A 333 -4.13 -19.82 26.95
N LYS A 334 -5.09 -20.48 27.59
CA LYS A 334 -4.87 -21.82 28.20
C LYS A 334 -4.89 -22.99 27.21
N SER A 335 -5.62 -22.89 26.10
CA SER A 335 -5.75 -23.97 25.10
C SER A 335 -4.60 -23.97 24.10
N VAL A 336 -3.97 -22.82 23.87
CA VAL A 336 -2.83 -22.67 22.96
C VAL A 336 -1.65 -23.54 23.41
N ASN A 337 -1.04 -24.23 22.45
CA ASN A 337 0.07 -25.16 22.66
C ASN A 337 0.99 -25.22 21.41
N ILE A 338 1.90 -26.19 21.37
CA ILE A 338 2.89 -26.36 20.29
C ILE A 338 2.28 -26.66 18.91
N ASP A 339 1.07 -27.23 18.87
CA ASP A 339 0.33 -27.52 17.64
C ASP A 339 -0.51 -26.32 17.14
N SER A 340 -0.56 -25.23 17.93
CA SER A 340 -1.28 -24.01 17.59
C SER A 340 -0.44 -23.06 16.75
N THR A 341 -1.04 -22.50 15.71
CA THR A 341 -0.45 -21.44 14.88
C THR A 341 -1.25 -20.15 15.07
N ILE A 342 -0.55 -19.06 15.35
CA ILE A 342 -1.12 -17.71 15.46
C ILE A 342 -0.74 -16.93 14.21
N LEU A 343 -1.71 -16.52 13.40
CA LEU A 343 -1.53 -15.51 12.38
C LEU A 343 -1.96 -14.16 12.96
N ALA A 344 -0.98 -13.38 13.39
CA ALA A 344 -1.21 -12.03 13.89
C ALA A 344 -1.23 -11.03 12.73
N VAL A 345 -2.30 -10.24 12.65
CA VAL A 345 -2.50 -9.23 11.61
C VAL A 345 -2.53 -7.84 12.24
N SER A 346 -1.56 -6.99 11.89
CA SER A 346 -1.49 -5.62 12.41
C SER A 346 -0.81 -4.70 11.42
N GLN A 347 -1.48 -3.61 11.04
CA GLN A 347 -0.91 -2.59 10.15
C GLN A 347 0.42 -2.06 10.68
N SER A 348 0.50 -1.67 11.96
CA SER A 348 1.72 -1.09 12.54
C SER A 348 2.73 -2.14 12.99
N GLY A 349 2.27 -3.35 13.33
CA GLY A 349 3.10 -4.38 13.97
C GLY A 349 3.50 -4.03 15.41
N GLU A 350 2.85 -3.02 16.01
CA GLU A 350 3.14 -2.50 17.36
C GLU A 350 1.89 -2.42 18.25
N THR A 351 0.72 -2.86 17.77
CA THR A 351 -0.54 -2.83 18.55
C THR A 351 -0.38 -3.62 19.86
N ALA A 352 -0.56 -2.95 21.01
CA ALA A 352 -0.20 -3.50 22.32
C ALA A 352 -0.92 -4.83 22.64
N ASP A 353 -2.23 -4.91 22.39
CA ASP A 353 -3.01 -6.14 22.60
C ASP A 353 -2.56 -7.28 21.70
N THR A 354 -2.30 -6.99 20.41
CA THR A 354 -1.80 -7.99 19.46
C THR A 354 -0.44 -8.52 19.89
N ILE A 355 0.48 -7.64 20.30
CA ILE A 355 1.79 -8.05 20.80
C ILE A 355 1.68 -8.84 22.11
N ALA A 356 0.78 -8.45 23.03
CA ALA A 356 0.54 -9.19 24.26
C ALA A 356 0.01 -10.61 23.99
N ALA A 357 -0.98 -10.75 23.10
CA ALA A 357 -1.53 -12.04 22.69
C ALA A 357 -0.47 -12.95 22.04
N VAL A 358 0.33 -12.39 21.12
CA VAL A 358 1.43 -13.11 20.47
C VAL A 358 2.49 -13.56 21.47
N ASN A 359 2.88 -12.70 22.42
CA ASN A 359 3.86 -13.06 23.45
C ASN A 359 3.33 -14.18 24.36
N ALA A 360 2.06 -14.12 24.76
CA ALA A 360 1.42 -15.16 25.57
C ALA A 360 1.38 -16.50 24.82
N ALA A 361 1.04 -16.50 23.53
CA ALA A 361 1.06 -17.70 22.71
C ALA A 361 2.48 -18.27 22.51
N ARG A 362 3.46 -17.38 22.30
CA ARG A 362 4.88 -17.77 22.15
C ARG A 362 5.44 -18.42 23.41
N GLN A 363 5.06 -17.96 24.60
CA GLN A 363 5.45 -18.60 25.87
C GLN A 363 4.94 -20.05 25.98
N ARG A 364 3.94 -20.43 25.18
CA ARG A 364 3.38 -21.79 25.08
C ARG A 364 3.85 -22.54 23.84
N ALA A 365 4.95 -22.08 23.22
CA ALA A 365 5.57 -22.67 22.05
C ALA A 365 4.68 -22.70 20.78
N ALA A 366 3.64 -21.87 20.71
CA ALA A 366 2.85 -21.74 19.49
C ALA A 366 3.68 -21.13 18.34
N THR A 367 3.36 -21.52 17.11
CA THR A 367 4.01 -20.95 15.92
C THR A 367 3.41 -19.58 15.62
N ILE A 368 4.26 -18.53 15.61
CA ILE A 368 3.82 -17.16 15.34
C ILE A 368 4.11 -16.78 13.88
N LEU A 369 3.09 -16.36 13.16
CA LEU A 369 3.14 -15.80 11.81
C LEU A 369 2.66 -14.34 11.86
N GLY A 370 3.30 -13.45 11.10
CA GLY A 370 2.98 -12.02 11.13
C GLY A 370 2.59 -11.46 9.76
N LEU A 371 1.45 -10.79 9.67
CA LEU A 371 1.08 -9.94 8.54
C LEU A 371 1.08 -8.49 9.00
N THR A 372 1.97 -7.68 8.44
CA THR A 372 2.11 -6.27 8.82
C THR A 372 2.45 -5.38 7.65
N ASN A 373 2.46 -4.07 7.85
CA ASN A 373 2.88 -3.11 6.83
C ASN A 373 4.21 -2.42 7.15
N VAL A 374 4.74 -2.60 8.37
CA VAL A 374 5.98 -1.96 8.84
C VAL A 374 7.07 -3.01 9.06
N ILE A 375 8.10 -2.96 8.22
CA ILE A 375 9.29 -3.81 8.39
C ILE A 375 10.09 -3.33 9.60
N GLY A 376 10.58 -4.28 10.40
CA GLY A 376 11.35 -3.96 11.60
C GLY A 376 10.47 -3.62 12.81
N SER A 377 9.15 -3.72 12.71
CA SER A 377 8.25 -3.66 13.87
C SER A 377 8.45 -4.84 14.83
N THR A 378 7.94 -4.73 16.06
CA THR A 378 7.97 -5.78 17.08
C THR A 378 7.41 -7.09 16.54
N LEU A 379 6.29 -7.04 15.82
CA LEU A 379 5.70 -8.23 15.22
C LEU A 379 6.69 -8.93 14.27
N THR A 380 7.37 -8.20 13.38
CA THR A 380 8.35 -8.81 12.47
C THR A 380 9.53 -9.48 13.19
N ARG A 381 9.94 -8.95 14.35
CA ARG A 381 11.05 -9.50 15.15
C ARG A 381 10.69 -10.80 15.87
N ILE A 382 9.43 -10.98 16.25
CA ILE A 382 8.98 -12.13 17.04
C ILE A 382 8.31 -13.22 16.21
N SER A 383 7.87 -12.91 14.99
CA SER A 383 7.28 -13.89 14.07
C SER A 383 8.33 -14.84 13.49
N ARG A 384 7.95 -16.11 13.32
CA ARG A 384 8.75 -17.12 12.63
C ARG A 384 8.85 -16.84 11.13
N VAL A 385 7.75 -16.37 10.55
CA VAL A 385 7.64 -15.88 9.18
C VAL A 385 6.76 -14.65 9.21
N TYR A 386 7.13 -13.62 8.48
CA TYR A 386 6.31 -12.43 8.31
C TYR A 386 6.16 -12.06 6.84
N ILE A 387 5.04 -11.41 6.53
CA ILE A 387 4.80 -10.78 5.24
C ILE A 387 4.55 -9.29 5.50
N CYS A 388 5.34 -8.45 4.82
CA CYS A 388 5.04 -7.03 4.71
C CYS A 388 4.06 -6.85 3.55
N GLN A 389 2.86 -6.32 3.79
CA GLN A 389 1.81 -6.16 2.78
C GLN A 389 2.07 -5.03 1.77
N GLN A 390 3.08 -4.19 1.99
CA GLN A 390 3.55 -3.15 1.05
C GLN A 390 2.48 -2.11 0.63
N SER A 391 1.55 -1.74 1.52
CA SER A 391 0.56 -0.69 1.26
C SER A 391 1.10 0.73 1.39
N GLY A 392 2.39 0.88 1.73
CA GLY A 392 3.02 2.17 2.06
C GLY A 392 2.47 2.79 3.35
N PRO A 393 2.96 3.97 3.74
CA PRO A 393 2.49 4.63 4.96
C PRO A 393 1.02 5.04 4.82
N GLU A 394 0.27 4.87 5.90
CA GLU A 394 -1.12 5.32 6.01
C GLU A 394 -1.17 6.34 7.15
N ILE A 395 -1.44 7.59 6.80
CA ILE A 395 -1.40 8.77 7.66
C ILE A 395 -2.78 9.03 8.27
N GLY A 396 -3.86 8.88 7.49
CA GLY A 396 -5.23 9.05 8.00
C GLY A 396 -5.51 8.07 9.13
N VAL A 397 -6.15 8.49 10.22
CA VAL A 397 -6.36 7.62 11.40
C VAL A 397 -7.15 6.37 11.02
N ALA A 398 -8.28 6.55 10.31
CA ALA A 398 -9.10 5.44 9.84
C ALA A 398 -8.37 4.63 8.75
N ALA A 399 -8.21 3.33 8.98
CA ALA A 399 -7.60 2.42 8.01
C ALA A 399 -8.44 2.30 6.73
N THR A 400 -7.78 2.34 5.56
CA THR A 400 -8.42 2.21 4.24
C THR A 400 -7.62 1.25 3.35
N LYS A 401 -6.55 1.73 2.72
CA LYS A 401 -5.68 0.93 1.83
C LYS A 401 -4.98 -0.20 2.54
N THR A 402 -4.73 -0.09 3.85
CA THR A 402 -4.15 -1.20 4.60
C THR A 402 -5.13 -2.35 4.76
N PHE A 403 -6.44 -2.09 4.85
CA PHE A 403 -7.47 -3.14 4.96
C PHE A 403 -7.59 -3.95 3.66
N THR A 404 -7.73 -3.27 2.52
CA THR A 404 -7.82 -3.96 1.22
C THR A 404 -6.52 -4.68 0.86
N SER A 405 -5.38 -4.13 1.26
CA SER A 405 -4.09 -4.83 1.13
C SER A 405 -4.01 -6.08 2.02
N GLN A 406 -4.47 -6.03 3.27
CA GLN A 406 -4.56 -7.21 4.14
C GLN A 406 -5.41 -8.32 3.52
N LEU A 407 -6.59 -7.96 3.03
CA LEU A 407 -7.49 -8.89 2.35
C LEU A 407 -6.83 -9.51 1.11
N SER A 408 -6.09 -8.73 0.32
CA SER A 408 -5.35 -9.23 -0.86
C SER A 408 -4.29 -10.26 -0.47
N VAL A 409 -3.50 -10.01 0.58
CA VAL A 409 -2.51 -10.98 1.06
C VAL A 409 -3.17 -12.24 1.63
N LEU A 410 -4.23 -12.07 2.40
CA LEU A 410 -4.97 -13.21 2.98
C LEU A 410 -5.64 -14.06 1.89
N ALA A 411 -6.16 -13.46 0.82
CA ALA A 411 -6.66 -14.18 -0.35
C ALA A 411 -5.55 -14.96 -1.08
N GLN A 412 -4.35 -14.38 -1.24
CA GLN A 412 -3.19 -15.08 -1.81
C GLN A 412 -2.76 -16.28 -0.97
N LEU A 413 -2.78 -16.15 0.36
CA LEU A 413 -2.52 -17.26 1.28
C LEU A 413 -3.61 -18.34 1.16
N ALA A 414 -4.87 -17.95 1.04
CA ALA A 414 -5.99 -18.88 0.89
C ALA A 414 -5.86 -19.73 -0.38
N LEU A 415 -5.50 -19.11 -1.51
CA LEU A 415 -5.26 -19.79 -2.78
C LEU A 415 -4.08 -20.77 -2.71
N ARG A 416 -2.97 -20.35 -2.09
CA ARG A 416 -1.80 -21.22 -1.88
C ARG A 416 -2.13 -22.41 -0.99
N LEU A 417 -2.92 -22.20 0.06
CA LEU A 417 -3.42 -23.27 0.91
C LEU A 417 -4.35 -24.21 0.14
N ALA A 418 -5.26 -23.67 -0.68
CA ALA A 418 -6.14 -24.45 -1.53
C ALA A 418 -5.36 -25.34 -2.51
N LYS A 419 -4.30 -24.80 -3.12
CA LYS A 419 -3.35 -25.52 -3.98
C LYS A 419 -2.62 -26.64 -3.25
N LYS A 420 -2.08 -26.36 -2.06
CA LYS A 420 -1.38 -27.36 -1.23
C LYS A 420 -2.31 -28.51 -0.80
N ARG A 421 -3.57 -28.20 -0.51
CA ARG A 421 -4.56 -29.17 -0.01
C ARG A 421 -5.39 -29.85 -1.10
N GLY A 422 -5.27 -29.41 -2.35
CA GLY A 422 -5.99 -29.95 -3.51
C GLY A 422 -7.52 -29.94 -3.34
N LYS A 423 -8.09 -28.86 -2.79
CA LYS A 423 -9.52 -28.79 -2.42
C LYS A 423 -10.44 -28.17 -3.46
N ILE A 424 -9.90 -27.36 -4.36
CA ILE A 424 -10.63 -26.74 -5.47
C ILE A 424 -10.03 -27.21 -6.80
N SER A 425 -10.82 -27.13 -7.87
CA SER A 425 -10.33 -27.51 -9.21
C SER A 425 -9.29 -26.52 -9.73
N GLN A 426 -8.47 -26.96 -10.69
CA GLN A 426 -7.52 -26.06 -11.34
C GLN A 426 -8.24 -24.90 -12.07
N ASP A 427 -9.36 -25.18 -12.73
CA ASP A 427 -10.16 -24.15 -13.41
C ASP A 427 -10.70 -23.09 -12.44
N GLU A 428 -11.17 -23.50 -11.26
CA GLU A 428 -11.66 -22.58 -10.22
C GLU A 428 -10.50 -21.73 -9.67
N MET A 429 -9.34 -22.35 -9.45
CA MET A 429 -8.13 -21.65 -8.99
C MET A 429 -7.65 -20.62 -10.00
N ASP A 430 -7.54 -21.00 -11.28
CA ASP A 430 -7.11 -20.12 -12.37
C ASP A 430 -8.09 -18.95 -12.55
N PHE A 431 -9.39 -19.21 -12.40
CA PHE A 431 -10.41 -18.16 -12.43
C PHE A 431 -10.23 -17.15 -11.30
N ILE A 432 -10.05 -17.61 -10.05
CA ILE A 432 -9.89 -16.71 -8.89
C ILE A 432 -8.55 -15.97 -8.98
N GLU A 433 -7.46 -16.62 -9.37
CA GLU A 433 -6.15 -15.98 -9.57
C GLU A 433 -6.19 -14.90 -10.66
N ALA A 434 -6.83 -15.19 -11.79
CA ALA A 434 -7.01 -14.20 -12.86
C ALA A 434 -7.84 -12.98 -12.39
N LYS A 435 -8.83 -13.20 -11.54
CA LYS A 435 -9.65 -12.12 -10.96
C LYS A 435 -8.92 -11.34 -9.89
N LEU A 436 -8.13 -12.00 -9.05
CA LEU A 436 -7.24 -11.39 -8.06
C LEU A 436 -6.26 -10.42 -8.72
N LYS A 437 -5.67 -10.80 -9.87
CA LYS A 437 -4.80 -9.92 -10.68
C LYS A 437 -5.52 -8.69 -11.24
N LYS A 438 -6.83 -8.78 -11.48
CA LYS A 438 -7.67 -7.67 -11.98
C LYS A 438 -8.27 -6.80 -10.88
N LEU A 439 -8.14 -7.16 -9.60
CA LEU A 439 -8.71 -6.37 -8.50
C LEU A 439 -8.26 -4.89 -8.48
N PRO A 440 -6.98 -4.55 -8.76
CA PRO A 440 -6.58 -3.15 -8.87
C PRO A 440 -7.46 -2.35 -9.85
N ASP A 441 -7.66 -2.88 -11.06
CA ASP A 441 -8.43 -2.22 -12.12
C ASP A 441 -9.92 -2.16 -11.78
N ILE A 442 -10.45 -3.20 -11.11
CA ILE A 442 -11.83 -3.22 -10.60
C ILE A 442 -12.01 -2.13 -9.55
N VAL A 443 -11.11 -2.01 -8.57
CA VAL A 443 -11.17 -0.98 -7.53
C VAL A 443 -11.04 0.42 -8.13
N GLU A 444 -10.12 0.61 -9.06
CA GLU A 444 -9.97 1.88 -9.80
C GLU A 444 -11.26 2.26 -10.54
N THR A 445 -11.90 1.28 -11.19
CA THR A 445 -13.19 1.47 -11.86
C THR A 445 -14.30 1.83 -10.87
N VAL A 446 -14.37 1.15 -9.71
CA VAL A 446 -15.36 1.47 -8.66
C VAL A 446 -15.20 2.90 -8.17
N ILE A 447 -13.97 3.33 -7.84
CA ILE A 447 -13.70 4.71 -7.39
C ILE A 447 -14.14 5.69 -8.47
N ARG A 448 -13.63 5.52 -9.70
CA ARG A 448 -13.90 6.44 -10.81
C ARG A 448 -15.38 6.56 -11.18
N THR A 449 -16.15 5.47 -11.09
CA THR A 449 -17.53 5.43 -11.57
C THR A 449 -18.57 5.69 -10.48
N GLN A 450 -18.28 5.32 -9.23
CA GLN A 450 -19.28 5.37 -8.16
C GLN A 450 -19.08 6.53 -7.18
N GLU A 451 -17.93 7.18 -7.14
CA GLU A 451 -17.61 8.19 -6.12
C GLU A 451 -18.62 9.34 -6.05
N GLU A 452 -19.04 9.88 -7.20
CA GLU A 452 -20.02 10.99 -7.23
C GLU A 452 -21.40 10.53 -6.74
N LYS A 453 -21.83 9.31 -7.11
CA LYS A 453 -23.08 8.72 -6.61
C LYS A 453 -23.02 8.52 -5.09
N VAL A 454 -21.90 8.01 -4.58
CA VAL A 454 -21.68 7.82 -3.14
C VAL A 454 -21.71 9.15 -2.39
N ARG A 455 -21.12 10.21 -2.95
CA ARG A 455 -21.19 11.57 -2.39
C ARG A 455 -22.64 12.07 -2.28
N GLN A 456 -23.45 11.88 -3.33
CA GLN A 456 -24.87 12.25 -3.31
C GLN A 456 -25.67 11.46 -2.28
N LEU A 457 -25.38 10.16 -2.11
CA LEU A 457 -26.00 9.34 -1.07
C LEU A 457 -25.61 9.81 0.33
N ALA A 458 -24.34 10.14 0.56
CA ALA A 458 -23.90 10.71 1.83
C ALA A 458 -24.63 12.03 2.15
N GLN A 459 -24.79 12.89 1.14
CA GLN A 459 -25.57 14.13 1.31
C GLN A 459 -27.05 13.85 1.61
N LYS A 460 -27.67 12.89 0.90
CA LYS A 460 -29.07 12.49 1.10
C LYS A 460 -29.34 11.97 2.52
N TYR A 461 -28.41 11.18 3.06
CA TYR A 461 -28.55 10.51 4.35
C TYR A 461 -27.82 11.19 5.52
N ARG A 462 -27.31 12.41 5.33
CA ARG A 462 -26.50 13.13 6.34
C ARG A 462 -27.18 13.30 7.69
N ASP A 463 -28.51 13.45 7.72
CA ASP A 463 -29.28 13.72 8.93
C ASP A 463 -29.80 12.44 9.61
N ALA A 464 -29.47 11.26 9.06
CA ALA A 464 -29.82 10.00 9.67
C ALA A 464 -29.13 9.83 11.04
N LYS A 465 -29.92 9.38 12.03
CA LYS A 465 -29.50 9.24 13.42
C LYS A 465 -28.80 7.93 13.72
N VAL A 466 -29.12 6.90 12.95
CA VAL A 466 -28.56 5.55 13.09
C VAL A 466 -28.48 4.89 11.72
N PHE A 467 -27.46 4.08 11.50
CA PHE A 467 -27.34 3.21 10.33
C PHE A 467 -27.27 1.74 10.74
N MET A 468 -27.76 0.85 9.89
CA MET A 468 -27.48 -0.57 9.98
C MET A 468 -26.71 -1.04 8.74
N PHE A 469 -25.73 -1.91 8.92
CA PHE A 469 -24.94 -2.52 7.86
C PHE A 469 -25.12 -4.03 7.91
N LEU A 470 -25.63 -4.62 6.84
CA LEU A 470 -26.00 -6.03 6.79
C LEU A 470 -25.35 -6.72 5.59
N GLY A 471 -24.82 -7.90 5.85
CA GLY A 471 -24.28 -8.80 4.83
C GLY A 471 -24.51 -10.25 5.22
N ARG A 472 -24.25 -11.17 4.29
CA ARG A 472 -24.24 -12.62 4.57
C ARG A 472 -22.91 -13.24 4.15
N GLY A 473 -22.59 -14.37 4.76
CA GLY A 473 -21.32 -15.05 4.54
C GLY A 473 -20.14 -14.11 4.76
N ILE A 474 -19.22 -14.11 3.80
CA ILE A 474 -18.01 -13.27 3.83
C ILE A 474 -18.34 -11.76 3.84
N SER A 475 -19.45 -11.34 3.25
CA SER A 475 -19.90 -9.93 3.20
C SER A 475 -20.23 -9.37 4.58
N THR A 476 -20.41 -10.21 5.60
CA THR A 476 -20.55 -9.78 7.00
C THR A 476 -19.30 -9.03 7.47
N ALA A 477 -18.11 -9.45 7.06
CA ALA A 477 -16.86 -8.75 7.39
C ALA A 477 -16.83 -7.34 6.78
N THR A 478 -17.29 -7.20 5.53
CA THR A 478 -17.44 -5.89 4.86
C THR A 478 -18.45 -5.00 5.57
N ALA A 479 -19.57 -5.57 6.05
CA ALA A 479 -20.58 -4.84 6.83
C ALA A 479 -20.00 -4.29 8.14
N TYR A 480 -19.24 -5.11 8.87
CA TYR A 480 -18.58 -4.69 10.11
C TYR A 480 -17.56 -3.57 9.89
N GLU A 481 -16.79 -3.64 8.80
CA GLU A 481 -15.81 -2.62 8.45
C GLU A 481 -16.47 -1.31 8.00
N GLY A 482 -17.49 -1.37 7.13
CA GLY A 482 -18.23 -0.19 6.68
C GLY A 482 -18.86 0.57 7.86
N ARG A 483 -19.47 -0.18 8.79
CA ARG A 483 -19.96 0.36 10.06
C ARG A 483 -18.86 1.04 10.87
N LEU A 484 -17.71 0.38 11.03
CA LEU A 484 -16.60 0.94 11.80
C LEU A 484 -16.11 2.26 11.19
N LYS A 485 -15.92 2.33 9.87
CA LYS A 485 -15.53 3.58 9.20
C LYS A 485 -16.52 4.71 9.48
N LEU A 486 -17.82 4.46 9.34
CA LEU A 486 -18.83 5.49 9.59
C LEU A 486 -18.81 5.99 11.04
N MET A 487 -18.63 5.08 12.00
CA MET A 487 -18.53 5.43 13.42
C MET A 487 -17.26 6.23 13.74
N GLU A 488 -16.12 5.85 13.16
CA GLU A 488 -14.82 6.45 13.44
C GLU A 488 -14.73 7.91 13.01
N ILE A 489 -15.25 8.26 11.83
CA ILE A 489 -14.99 9.59 11.23
C ILE A 489 -16.24 10.48 11.11
N ALA A 490 -17.43 9.89 10.98
CA ALA A 490 -18.68 10.65 10.88
C ALA A 490 -19.44 10.71 12.21
N TYR A 491 -19.01 9.92 13.21
CA TYR A 491 -19.62 9.79 14.54
C TYR A 491 -21.12 9.47 14.51
N VAL A 492 -21.58 8.81 13.45
CA VAL A 492 -22.97 8.37 13.36
C VAL A 492 -23.07 7.01 14.05
N PRO A 493 -23.97 6.85 15.04
CA PRO A 493 -24.27 5.55 15.61
C PRO A 493 -24.59 4.54 14.49
N ALA A 494 -23.89 3.41 14.49
CA ALA A 494 -24.11 2.39 13.49
C ALA A 494 -23.97 0.99 14.07
N MET A 495 -24.79 0.06 13.56
CA MET A 495 -24.77 -1.35 13.91
C MET A 495 -24.45 -2.19 12.69
N ALA A 496 -23.83 -3.35 12.91
CA ALA A 496 -23.61 -4.35 11.88
C ALA A 496 -23.76 -5.74 12.48
N PHE A 497 -24.33 -6.65 11.71
CA PHE A 497 -24.51 -8.05 12.09
C PHE A 497 -24.89 -8.86 10.83
N PRO A 498 -24.78 -10.20 10.85
CA PRO A 498 -25.24 -11.03 9.73
C PRO A 498 -26.72 -10.78 9.44
N ALA A 499 -27.10 -10.59 8.18
CA ALA A 499 -28.47 -10.19 7.82
C ALA A 499 -29.56 -11.16 8.33
N GLY A 500 -29.22 -12.44 8.49
CA GLY A 500 -30.11 -13.45 9.06
C GLY A 500 -30.49 -13.22 10.52
N GLU A 501 -29.63 -12.54 11.28
CA GLU A 501 -29.86 -12.22 12.70
C GLU A 501 -30.85 -11.07 12.91
N SER A 502 -31.23 -10.35 11.84
CA SER A 502 -32.16 -9.22 11.92
C SER A 502 -33.42 -9.54 12.71
N LYS A 503 -34.07 -10.67 12.40
CA LYS A 503 -35.31 -11.11 13.06
C LYS A 503 -35.14 -11.53 14.52
N HIS A 504 -33.93 -11.74 14.98
CA HIS A 504 -33.64 -12.22 16.33
C HIS A 504 -33.51 -11.08 17.35
N GLY A 505 -34.08 -9.91 17.04
CA GLY A 505 -34.13 -8.74 17.93
C GLY A 505 -33.86 -7.42 17.21
N PRO A 506 -32.72 -7.25 16.50
CA PRO A 506 -32.30 -5.96 15.95
C PRO A 506 -33.30 -5.28 15.01
N ILE A 507 -34.13 -6.06 14.31
CA ILE A 507 -35.17 -5.54 13.41
C ILE A 507 -36.21 -4.67 14.13
N SER A 508 -36.33 -4.78 15.45
CA SER A 508 -37.21 -3.92 16.28
C SER A 508 -36.80 -2.46 16.30
N LEU A 509 -35.56 -2.14 15.93
CA LEU A 509 -35.03 -0.77 15.86
C LEU A 509 -35.34 -0.07 14.52
N ILE A 510 -35.99 -0.76 13.58
CA ILE A 510 -36.37 -0.20 12.29
C ILE A 510 -37.63 0.65 12.46
N GLU A 511 -37.51 1.90 12.05
CA GLU A 511 -38.60 2.86 11.88
C GLU A 511 -38.59 3.41 10.45
N GLU A 512 -39.65 4.10 10.06
CA GLU A 512 -39.76 4.73 8.75
C GLU A 512 -38.56 5.65 8.47
N GLY A 513 -37.85 5.40 7.38
CA GLY A 513 -36.70 6.18 6.95
C GLY A 513 -35.35 5.80 7.56
N VAL A 514 -35.27 4.81 8.46
CA VAL A 514 -33.98 4.34 9.00
C VAL A 514 -33.14 3.72 7.87
N PRO A 515 -31.93 4.23 7.58
CA PRO A 515 -31.11 3.70 6.50
C PRO A 515 -30.46 2.37 6.86
N VAL A 516 -30.63 1.39 5.97
CA VAL A 516 -30.01 0.07 6.07
C VAL A 516 -29.18 -0.19 4.82
N ILE A 517 -27.87 -0.32 5.00
CA ILE A 517 -26.91 -0.60 3.94
C ILE A 517 -26.74 -2.13 3.83
N PHE A 518 -27.06 -2.68 2.67
CA PHE A 518 -26.87 -4.10 2.36
C PHE A 518 -25.68 -4.31 1.42
N ILE A 519 -24.84 -5.30 1.73
CA ILE A 519 -23.72 -5.73 0.89
C ILE A 519 -24.15 -7.01 0.16
N CYS A 520 -24.41 -6.89 -1.15
CA CYS A 520 -25.06 -7.92 -1.96
C CYS A 520 -24.25 -8.28 -3.22
N PRO A 521 -23.08 -8.93 -3.11
CA PRO A 521 -22.46 -9.56 -4.26
C PRO A 521 -23.36 -10.68 -4.83
N ARG A 522 -23.09 -11.11 -6.07
CA ARG A 522 -23.80 -12.26 -6.66
C ARG A 522 -23.17 -13.59 -6.24
N ASP A 523 -23.31 -13.89 -4.95
CA ASP A 523 -22.81 -15.11 -4.33
C ASP A 523 -23.92 -16.12 -3.97
N GLU A 524 -23.55 -17.22 -3.31
CA GLU A 524 -24.47 -18.26 -2.85
C GLU A 524 -25.55 -17.77 -1.86
N THR A 525 -25.35 -16.61 -1.24
CA THR A 525 -26.26 -16.01 -0.27
C THR A 525 -27.25 -15.02 -0.90
N HIS A 526 -27.10 -14.71 -2.20
CA HIS A 526 -27.87 -13.71 -2.94
C HIS A 526 -29.40 -13.87 -2.78
N LYS A 527 -29.93 -15.09 -2.93
CA LYS A 527 -31.37 -15.33 -2.73
C LYS A 527 -31.83 -15.05 -1.30
N THR A 528 -31.00 -15.36 -0.32
CA THR A 528 -31.35 -15.18 1.10
C THR A 528 -31.27 -13.73 1.54
N ILE A 529 -30.34 -12.94 0.99
CA ILE A 529 -30.22 -11.52 1.32
C ILE A 529 -31.39 -10.70 0.75
N ILE A 530 -31.96 -11.09 -0.40
CA ILE A 530 -33.20 -10.52 -0.93
C ILE A 530 -34.35 -10.63 0.08
N GLY A 531 -34.51 -11.79 0.71
CA GLY A 531 -35.50 -11.97 1.78
C GLY A 531 -35.29 -10.98 2.93
N ASN A 532 -34.05 -10.78 3.36
CA ASN A 532 -33.72 -9.81 4.41
C ASN A 532 -33.96 -8.36 3.99
N ILE A 533 -33.72 -8.00 2.72
CA ILE A 533 -34.05 -6.68 2.18
C ILE A 533 -35.56 -6.44 2.26
N MET A 534 -36.37 -7.40 1.79
CA MET A 534 -37.83 -7.30 1.84
C MET A 534 -38.35 -7.16 3.28
N GLU A 535 -37.74 -7.88 4.22
CA GLU A 535 -38.11 -7.84 5.63
C GLU A 535 -37.86 -6.47 6.27
N MET A 536 -36.71 -5.85 5.98
CA MET A 536 -36.40 -4.50 6.47
C MET A 536 -37.29 -3.46 5.80
N LYS A 537 -37.47 -3.55 4.48
CA LYS A 537 -38.30 -2.62 3.72
C LYS A 537 -39.76 -2.66 4.16
N ALA A 538 -40.30 -3.85 4.44
CA ALA A 538 -41.66 -4.01 4.95
C ALA A 538 -41.91 -3.33 6.31
N ARG A 539 -40.86 -2.87 7.00
CA ARG A 539 -40.92 -2.14 8.28
C ARG A 539 -40.55 -0.66 8.14
N GLY A 540 -40.42 -0.16 6.93
CA GLY A 540 -40.15 1.26 6.66
C GLY A 540 -38.67 1.62 6.54
N ALA A 541 -37.76 0.65 6.55
CA ALA A 541 -36.34 0.94 6.32
C ALA A 541 -36.09 1.53 4.93
N SER A 542 -35.22 2.54 4.85
CA SER A 542 -34.66 3.03 3.59
C SER A 542 -33.46 2.18 3.20
N ILE A 543 -33.59 1.43 2.12
CA ILE A 543 -32.59 0.43 1.72
C ILE A 543 -31.58 1.03 0.73
N ILE A 544 -30.30 0.93 1.09
CA ILE A 544 -29.17 1.23 0.21
C ILE A 544 -28.44 -0.08 -0.07
N ALA A 545 -28.33 -0.53 -1.32
CA ALA A 545 -27.65 -1.78 -1.64
C ALA A 545 -26.39 -1.60 -2.49
N LEU A 546 -25.29 -2.24 -2.09
CA LEU A 546 -24.13 -2.44 -2.94
C LEU A 546 -24.34 -3.74 -3.71
N ILE A 547 -24.37 -3.65 -5.04
CA ILE A 547 -24.74 -4.76 -5.93
C ILE A 547 -23.74 -4.87 -7.08
N GLU A 548 -23.71 -6.03 -7.75
CA GLU A 548 -23.02 -6.15 -9.04
C GLU A 548 -23.87 -5.58 -10.19
N GLU A 549 -23.19 -5.07 -11.22
CA GLU A 549 -23.80 -4.59 -12.46
C GLU A 549 -24.75 -5.65 -13.06
N GLY A 550 -25.96 -5.22 -13.41
CA GLY A 550 -27.00 -6.07 -14.00
C GLY A 550 -27.87 -6.82 -12.99
N ASP A 551 -27.80 -6.47 -11.70
CA ASP A 551 -28.71 -6.99 -10.68
C ASP A 551 -30.05 -6.26 -10.60
N GLU A 552 -30.88 -6.49 -11.63
CA GLU A 552 -32.20 -5.88 -11.76
C GLU A 552 -33.22 -6.37 -10.72
N GLU A 553 -32.96 -7.50 -10.05
CA GLU A 553 -33.84 -8.00 -9.00
C GLU A 553 -33.73 -7.14 -7.74
N ILE A 554 -32.50 -6.94 -7.24
CA ILE A 554 -32.28 -6.09 -6.07
C ILE A 554 -32.58 -4.62 -6.38
N LYS A 555 -32.20 -4.11 -7.57
CA LYS A 555 -32.48 -2.70 -7.94
C LYS A 555 -33.95 -2.31 -7.80
N LYS A 556 -34.88 -3.21 -8.13
CA LYS A 556 -36.33 -2.94 -8.02
C LYS A 556 -36.84 -2.95 -6.58
N LEU A 557 -36.10 -3.56 -5.67
CA LEU A 557 -36.49 -3.72 -4.27
C LEU A 557 -35.94 -2.62 -3.37
N VAL A 558 -34.89 -1.91 -3.78
CA VAL A 558 -34.17 -0.95 -2.93
C VAL A 558 -34.47 0.49 -3.30
N ASP A 559 -34.18 1.42 -2.39
CA ASP A 559 -34.45 2.84 -2.59
C ASP A 559 -33.26 3.53 -3.25
N ASP A 560 -32.04 3.11 -2.90
CA ASP A 560 -30.80 3.49 -3.56
C ASP A 560 -29.87 2.29 -3.72
N TYR A 561 -28.93 2.42 -4.66
CA TYR A 561 -27.94 1.36 -4.89
C TYR A 561 -26.62 1.92 -5.41
N ILE A 562 -25.55 1.15 -5.26
CA ILE A 562 -24.22 1.39 -5.83
C ILE A 562 -23.85 0.15 -6.65
N GLU A 563 -23.43 0.34 -7.90
CA GLU A 563 -23.09 -0.77 -8.80
C GLU A 563 -21.59 -0.99 -8.84
N LEU A 564 -21.18 -2.25 -8.72
CA LEU A 564 -19.81 -2.69 -8.84
C LEU A 564 -19.65 -3.60 -10.07
N PRO A 565 -18.45 -3.63 -10.70
CA PRO A 565 -18.21 -4.50 -11.86
C PRO A 565 -18.59 -5.95 -11.59
N LYS A 566 -19.25 -6.59 -12.55
CA LYS A 566 -19.74 -7.98 -12.40
C LYS A 566 -18.64 -9.05 -12.41
N GLY A 567 -18.98 -10.22 -11.88
CA GLY A 567 -18.16 -11.43 -11.96
C GLY A 567 -16.95 -11.37 -11.04
N ILE A 568 -17.15 -10.80 -9.85
CA ILE A 568 -16.17 -10.82 -8.76
C ILE A 568 -16.37 -12.15 -8.03
N PRO A 569 -15.34 -13.00 -7.88
CA PRO A 569 -15.44 -14.17 -7.01
C PRO A 569 -15.82 -13.74 -5.61
N ASP A 570 -16.76 -14.44 -4.99
CA ASP A 570 -17.28 -14.12 -3.66
C ASP A 570 -16.20 -13.98 -2.58
N VAL A 571 -15.20 -14.86 -2.58
CA VAL A 571 -14.03 -14.82 -1.70
C VAL A 571 -13.19 -13.55 -1.87
N LEU A 572 -13.28 -12.86 -3.00
CA LEU A 572 -12.60 -11.59 -3.28
C LEU A 572 -13.51 -10.37 -3.09
N SER A 573 -14.83 -10.57 -2.95
CA SER A 573 -15.82 -9.50 -2.85
C SER A 573 -15.56 -8.45 -1.75
N PRO A 574 -14.97 -8.77 -0.57
CA PRO A 574 -14.73 -7.75 0.44
C PRO A 574 -13.80 -6.61 -0.02
N ILE A 575 -12.92 -6.85 -0.99
CA ILE A 575 -11.95 -5.87 -1.47
C ILE A 575 -12.62 -4.74 -2.28
N PRO A 576 -13.38 -5.01 -3.35
CA PRO A 576 -14.06 -3.94 -4.08
C PRO A 576 -15.30 -3.39 -3.35
N PHE A 577 -16.02 -4.21 -2.57
CA PHE A 577 -17.26 -3.77 -1.90
C PHE A 577 -17.03 -2.84 -0.70
N ILE A 578 -15.83 -2.83 -0.09
CA ILE A 578 -15.57 -1.90 1.01
C ILE A 578 -15.33 -0.45 0.53
N VAL A 579 -14.89 -0.28 -0.71
CA VAL A 579 -14.46 1.02 -1.25
C VAL A 579 -15.60 2.05 -1.28
N PRO A 580 -16.82 1.72 -1.76
CA PRO A 580 -17.93 2.65 -1.66
C PRO A 580 -18.32 2.98 -0.21
N LEU A 581 -18.14 2.06 0.74
CA LEU A 581 -18.46 2.31 2.15
C LEU A 581 -17.43 3.25 2.80
N GLN A 582 -16.16 3.14 2.43
CA GLN A 582 -15.11 4.08 2.84
C GLN A 582 -15.38 5.49 2.29
N LEU A 583 -15.73 5.59 1.01
CA LEU A 583 -16.13 6.86 0.39
C LEU A 583 -17.40 7.43 1.04
N PHE A 584 -18.38 6.58 1.34
CA PHE A 584 -19.61 6.99 2.00
C PHE A 584 -19.33 7.57 3.39
N ALA A 585 -18.53 6.88 4.21
CA ALA A 585 -18.13 7.36 5.52
C ALA A 585 -17.35 8.69 5.42
N TYR A 586 -16.44 8.81 4.45
CA TYR A 586 -15.68 10.04 4.20
C TYR A 586 -16.60 11.22 3.86
N TYR A 587 -17.49 11.05 2.88
CA TYR A 587 -18.41 12.13 2.49
C TYR A 587 -19.42 12.45 3.58
N MET A 588 -19.89 11.47 4.34
CA MET A 588 -20.75 11.69 5.51
C MET A 588 -20.06 12.57 6.57
N ALA A 589 -18.77 12.33 6.84
CA ALA A 589 -17.99 13.15 7.77
C ALA A 589 -17.83 14.59 7.26
N VAL A 590 -17.50 14.76 5.98
CA VAL A 590 -17.35 16.08 5.35
C VAL A 590 -18.67 16.85 5.35
N GLU A 591 -19.79 16.21 5.00
CA GLU A 591 -21.12 16.83 5.01
C GLU A 591 -21.57 17.24 6.43
N LYS A 592 -21.07 16.54 7.45
CA LYS A 592 -21.26 16.90 8.86
C LYS A 592 -20.25 17.92 9.39
N GLY A 593 -19.31 18.38 8.56
CA GLY A 593 -18.29 19.36 8.94
C GLY A 593 -17.16 18.79 9.81
N TYR A 594 -16.95 17.47 9.81
CA TYR A 594 -15.86 16.81 10.52
C TYR A 594 -14.62 16.64 9.63
N ASP A 595 -13.42 16.67 10.24
CA ASP A 595 -12.15 16.35 9.59
C ASP A 595 -11.90 14.82 9.68
N PRO A 596 -11.96 14.08 8.55
CA PRO A 596 -11.77 12.63 8.55
C PRO A 596 -10.34 12.19 8.89
N ASP A 597 -9.34 13.06 8.77
CA ASP A 597 -7.94 12.73 9.08
C ASP A 597 -7.67 12.77 10.59
N LYS A 598 -8.49 13.50 11.36
CA LYS A 598 -8.28 13.76 12.79
C LYS A 598 -9.54 13.44 13.61
N PRO A 599 -10.00 12.18 13.60
CA PRO A 599 -11.13 11.79 14.41
C PRO A 599 -10.83 11.96 15.91
N ARG A 600 -11.78 12.53 16.65
CA ARG A 600 -11.65 12.78 18.09
C ARG A 600 -11.48 11.47 18.85
N ASN A 601 -10.66 11.50 19.92
CA ASN A 601 -10.41 10.38 20.83
C ASN A 601 -9.77 9.13 20.19
N LEU A 602 -9.31 9.20 18.94
CA LEU A 602 -8.65 8.09 18.24
C LEU A 602 -7.20 8.45 17.94
N ALA A 603 -6.35 7.42 17.96
CA ALA A 603 -4.96 7.49 17.52
C ALA A 603 -4.74 6.45 16.41
N LYS A 604 -3.79 6.72 15.50
CA LYS A 604 -3.50 5.82 14.38
C LYS A 604 -3.08 4.42 14.82
N SER A 605 -2.33 4.32 15.92
CA SER A 605 -1.94 3.05 16.51
C SER A 605 -2.06 3.11 18.03
N VAL A 606 -2.64 2.07 18.62
CA VAL A 606 -2.77 1.91 20.07
C VAL A 606 -1.59 1.08 20.56
N THR A 607 -0.56 1.76 21.04
CA THR A 607 0.73 1.16 21.47
C THR A 607 0.87 1.07 22.99
N VAL A 608 -0.12 1.52 23.74
CA VAL A 608 -0.14 1.51 25.21
C VAL A 608 -1.37 0.75 25.69
N LYS A 609 -1.19 -0.06 26.73
CA LYS A 609 -2.27 -0.73 27.46
C LYS A 609 -2.72 0.10 28.66
#